data_AF-A0A661WST4-F1
#
_entry.id   AF-A0A661WST4-F1
#
_cell.length_a   1.000
_cell.length_b   1.000
_cell.length_c   1.000
_cell.angle_alpha   90.00
_cell.angle_beta   90.00
_cell.angle_gamma   90.00
#
_symmetry.space_group_name_H-M   'P 1'
#
loop_
_entity.id
_entity.type
_entity.pdbx_description
1 polymer ?
#
loop_
_entity_poly.entity_id
_entity_poly.type
_entity_poly.pdbx_seq_one_letter_code
_entity_poly.pdbx_strand_id
1 'polypeptide(L)'
;MAKIKFVSQMELDGFADLVKDAEDAGQGLKPPTPAEVRERELAARLALNENFKSGDAPDWTEKFDELMLSNIPWRIAAFIAWSMVPKHNRHPKTQHDFAKEVLGLGSARRITEWRRKYPYIDQMIATMQTSVLMDYIPGSLEASGKVASMPDYKATSERRLLWEAVGIINRNQKITVDEGGLVGKGRKLLDQLRKMPTNKKVELLGEDAEEFFAEMEEEFAAEDAELDISSSEFDEGATE
;
A
#
# COMPACT_ATOMS: atom_id res chain seq x y z
N MET A 1 37.05 8.45 36.72
CA MET A 1 35.92 8.86 35.85
C MET A 1 35.04 7.65 35.59
N ALA A 2 33.81 7.66 36.11
CA ALA A 2 32.88 6.54 35.92
C ALA A 2 32.30 6.59 34.50
N LYS A 3 32.43 5.49 33.76
CA LYS A 3 31.77 5.32 32.46
C LYS A 3 30.30 4.96 32.72
N ILE A 4 29.42 5.94 32.52
CA ILE A 4 27.96 5.77 32.56
C ILE A 4 27.58 4.93 31.33
N LYS A 5 26.92 3.78 31.55
CA LYS A 5 26.30 3.01 30.47
C LYS A 5 25.04 3.76 30.01
N PHE A 6 24.89 3.95 28.70
CA PHE A 6 23.63 4.38 28.10
C PHE A 6 22.60 3.27 28.27
N VAL A 7 21.51 3.58 28.97
CA VAL A 7 20.33 2.71 29.12
C VAL A 7 19.48 2.85 27.87
N SER A 8 18.94 1.75 27.32
CA SER A 8 18.04 1.86 26.18
C SER A 8 16.69 2.42 26.62
N GLN A 9 16.10 3.32 25.83
CA GLN A 9 14.86 4.01 26.20
C GLN A 9 13.70 3.04 26.51
N MET A 10 13.67 1.84 25.91
CA MET A 10 12.68 0.78 26.19
C MET A 10 12.77 0.16 27.59
N GLU A 11 13.94 0.17 28.22
CA GLU A 11 14.16 -0.41 29.55
C GLU A 11 13.73 0.54 30.68
N LEU A 12 13.83 1.86 30.46
CA LEU A 12 13.29 2.87 31.37
C LEU A 12 11.77 2.93 31.31
N ASP A 13 11.22 2.73 30.11
CA ASP A 13 9.81 2.78 29.85
C ASP A 13 9.03 1.54 30.36
N GLY A 14 9.65 0.35 30.36
CA GLY A 14 9.07 -0.85 30.99
C GLY A 14 9.03 -0.79 32.51
N PHE A 15 9.90 0.01 33.13
CA PHE A 15 9.96 0.14 34.60
C PHE A 15 8.88 1.09 35.15
N ALA A 16 8.50 2.12 34.39
CA ALA A 16 7.46 3.07 34.76
C ALA A 16 6.03 2.51 34.57
N ASP A 17 5.82 1.61 33.61
CA ASP A 17 4.51 0.99 33.35
C ASP A 17 4.18 -0.12 34.38
N LEU A 18 5.21 -0.71 35.00
CA LEU A 18 5.10 -1.66 36.11
C LEU A 18 4.60 -1.02 37.42
N VAL A 19 4.75 0.29 37.60
CA VAL A 19 4.30 1.02 38.80
C VAL A 19 2.85 1.49 38.67
N LYS A 20 2.35 1.74 37.46
CA LYS A 20 0.98 2.23 37.21
C LYS A 20 -0.09 1.14 37.16
N ASP A 21 0.25 -0.09 36.77
CA ASP A 21 -0.66 -1.25 36.89
C ASP A 21 -0.99 -1.62 38.35
N ALA A 22 -0.27 -1.03 39.32
CA ALA A 22 -0.51 -1.22 40.75
C ALA A 22 -1.59 -0.30 41.35
N GLU A 23 -2.07 0.73 40.64
CA GLU A 23 -3.00 1.73 41.20
C GLU A 23 -4.44 1.68 40.64
N ASP A 24 -4.68 1.09 39.46
CA ASP A 24 -5.92 1.38 38.69
C ASP A 24 -7.01 0.27 38.59
N ALA A 25 -6.88 -0.90 39.24
CA ALA A 25 -7.83 -2.01 39.04
C ALA A 25 -8.93 -2.23 40.12
N GLY A 26 -9.02 -1.40 41.17
CA GLY A 26 -10.28 -1.21 41.94
C GLY A 26 -10.98 -2.41 42.60
N GLN A 27 -10.39 -3.60 42.66
CA GLN A 27 -10.84 -4.73 43.47
C GLN A 27 -9.82 -4.92 44.60
N GLY A 28 -10.27 -5.24 45.82
CA GLY A 28 -9.43 -5.45 47.01
C GLY A 28 -8.43 -6.62 46.93
N LEU A 29 -7.97 -6.98 45.74
CA LEU A 29 -6.89 -7.92 45.46
C LEU A 29 -5.57 -7.15 45.47
N LYS A 30 -4.66 -7.58 46.34
CA LYS A 30 -3.31 -7.01 46.47
C LYS A 30 -2.60 -7.06 45.10
N PRO A 31 -1.95 -5.96 44.66
CA PRO A 31 -1.23 -5.96 43.40
C PRO A 31 -0.15 -7.06 43.43
N PRO A 32 -0.01 -7.84 42.35
CA PRO A 32 0.97 -8.92 42.30
C PRO A 32 2.36 -8.35 42.53
N THR A 33 3.14 -9.01 43.39
CA THR A 33 4.48 -8.53 43.68
C THR A 33 5.36 -8.61 42.43
N PRO A 34 6.40 -7.76 42.31
CA PRO A 34 7.33 -7.85 41.18
C PRO A 34 7.97 -9.24 41.02
N ALA A 35 8.09 -10.01 42.10
CA ALA A 35 8.55 -11.39 42.08
C ALA A 35 7.52 -12.32 41.42
N GLU A 36 6.24 -12.25 41.83
CA GLU A 36 5.16 -13.04 41.23
C GLU A 36 4.98 -12.75 39.74
N VAL A 37 5.16 -11.48 39.33
CA VAL A 37 5.12 -11.11 37.90
C VAL A 37 6.23 -11.86 37.16
N ARG A 38 7.48 -11.80 37.64
CA ARG A 38 8.63 -12.52 37.05
C ARG A 38 8.40 -14.03 36.99
N GLU A 39 7.86 -14.62 38.05
CA GLU A 39 7.53 -16.05 38.08
C GLU A 39 6.51 -16.41 37.00
N ARG A 40 5.46 -15.59 36.82
CA ARG A 40 4.49 -15.78 35.72
C ARG A 40 5.14 -15.61 34.36
N GLU A 41 6.07 -14.67 34.18
CA GLU A 41 6.76 -14.50 32.90
C GLU A 41 7.64 -15.69 32.57
N LEU A 42 8.38 -16.21 33.57
CA LEU A 42 9.21 -17.40 33.40
C LEU A 42 8.35 -18.64 33.12
N ALA A 43 7.26 -18.83 33.86
CA ALA A 43 6.32 -19.92 33.62
C ALA A 43 5.70 -19.85 32.22
N ALA A 44 5.26 -18.67 31.77
CA ALA A 44 4.72 -18.48 30.42
C ALA A 44 5.76 -18.77 29.34
N ARG A 45 7.02 -18.34 29.55
CA ARG A 45 8.11 -18.62 28.62
C ARG A 45 8.45 -20.12 28.55
N LEU A 46 8.42 -20.82 29.69
CA LEU A 46 8.64 -22.26 29.73
C LEU A 46 7.50 -23.01 29.03
N ALA A 47 6.24 -22.66 29.32
CA ALA A 47 5.07 -23.23 28.67
C ALA A 47 5.09 -23.02 27.15
N LEU A 48 5.49 -21.82 26.70
CA LEU A 48 5.69 -21.53 25.28
C LEU A 48 6.72 -22.47 24.65
N ASN A 49 7.87 -22.63 25.30
CA ASN A 49 8.93 -23.51 24.80
C ASN A 49 8.53 -25.00 24.82
N GLU A 50 7.70 -25.42 25.76
CA GLU A 50 7.16 -26.79 25.82
C GLU A 50 6.19 -27.04 24.68
N ASN A 51 5.27 -26.10 24.42
CA ASN A 51 4.34 -26.17 23.29
C ASN A 51 5.07 -26.22 21.94
N PHE A 52 6.22 -25.54 21.82
CA PHE A 52 7.02 -25.61 20.60
C PHE A 52 7.68 -26.98 20.40
N LYS A 53 7.95 -27.72 21.48
CA LYS A 53 8.58 -29.06 21.42
C LYS A 53 7.58 -30.19 21.23
N SER A 54 6.31 -30.00 21.60
CA SER A 54 5.28 -31.05 21.52
C SER A 54 4.85 -31.39 20.08
N GLY A 55 5.35 -30.66 19.08
CA GLY A 55 5.00 -30.86 17.67
C GLY A 55 3.68 -30.19 17.26
N ASP A 56 2.93 -29.63 18.22
CA ASP A 56 1.76 -28.77 17.99
C ASP A 56 2.18 -27.29 18.05
N ALA A 57 3.26 -26.98 17.32
CA ALA A 57 3.84 -25.65 17.29
C ALA A 57 2.95 -24.73 16.43
N PRO A 58 2.53 -23.55 16.93
CA PRO A 58 1.77 -22.60 16.14
C PRO A 58 2.52 -22.13 14.88
N ASP A 59 1.78 -21.80 13.82
CA ASP A 59 2.32 -21.34 12.52
C ASP A 59 3.30 -20.15 12.61
N TRP A 60 3.27 -19.38 13.70
CA TRP A 60 4.12 -18.22 13.91
C TRP A 60 5.44 -18.50 14.64
N THR A 61 5.71 -19.75 15.03
CA THR A 61 6.92 -20.15 15.77
C THR A 61 8.22 -19.81 15.06
N GLU A 62 8.33 -20.14 13.77
CA GLU A 62 9.53 -19.83 12.98
C GLU A 62 9.86 -18.33 12.98
N LYS A 63 8.82 -17.49 12.83
CA LYS A 63 8.97 -16.03 12.88
C LYS A 63 9.31 -15.51 14.26
N PHE A 64 8.85 -16.17 15.30
CA PHE A 64 9.26 -15.85 16.66
C PHE A 64 10.76 -16.11 16.86
N ASP A 65 11.28 -17.25 16.40
CA ASP A 65 12.71 -17.58 16.52
C ASP A 65 13.60 -16.58 15.75
N GLU A 66 13.20 -16.18 14.54
CA GLU A 66 13.86 -15.12 13.76
C GLU A 66 13.93 -13.79 14.54
N LEU A 67 12.85 -13.39 15.21
CA LEU A 67 12.79 -12.16 16.01
C LEU A 67 13.61 -12.25 17.30
N MET A 68 13.70 -13.45 17.88
CA MET A 68 14.53 -13.69 19.07
C MET A 68 16.02 -13.55 18.75
N LEU A 69 16.46 -13.92 17.54
CA LEU A 69 17.83 -13.66 17.06
C LEU A 69 18.13 -12.16 16.95
N SER A 70 17.11 -11.33 16.74
CA SER A 70 17.22 -9.87 16.61
C SER A 70 17.22 -9.14 17.97
N ASN A 71 17.32 -9.88 19.09
CA ASN A 71 17.34 -9.33 20.46
C ASN A 71 16.12 -8.45 20.82
N ILE A 72 14.96 -8.74 20.20
CA ILE A 72 13.70 -8.08 20.53
C ILE A 72 13.14 -8.70 21.83
N PRO A 73 12.53 -7.92 22.74
CA PRO A 73 11.90 -8.47 23.93
C PRO A 73 10.88 -9.56 23.57
N TRP A 74 11.02 -10.74 24.17
CA TRP A 74 10.30 -11.94 23.74
C TRP A 74 8.77 -11.77 23.65
N ARG A 75 8.14 -11.00 24.54
CA ARG A 75 6.69 -10.74 24.49
C ARG A 75 6.27 -9.95 23.25
N ILE A 76 7.07 -8.95 22.89
CA ILE A 76 6.85 -8.14 21.69
C ILE A 76 7.14 -9.00 20.46
N ALA A 77 8.23 -9.77 20.48
CA ALA A 77 8.55 -10.71 19.40
C ALA A 77 7.41 -11.71 19.16
N ALA A 78 6.88 -12.33 20.23
CA ALA A 78 5.76 -13.26 20.14
C ALA A 78 4.50 -12.57 19.60
N PHE A 79 4.19 -11.36 20.04
CA PHE A 79 3.05 -10.60 19.53
C PHE A 79 3.18 -10.26 18.04
N ILE A 80 4.38 -9.87 17.60
CA ILE A 80 4.66 -9.56 16.19
C ILE A 80 4.50 -10.83 15.37
N ALA A 81 5.14 -11.92 15.77
CA ALA A 81 5.03 -13.22 15.11
C ALA A 81 3.57 -13.70 15.02
N TRP A 82 2.80 -13.63 16.11
CA TRP A 82 1.37 -13.96 16.08
C TRP A 82 0.56 -13.05 15.14
N SER A 83 0.89 -11.76 15.10
CA SER A 83 0.20 -10.78 14.24
C SER A 83 0.52 -10.94 12.75
N MET A 84 1.66 -11.54 12.42
CA MET A 84 2.07 -11.84 11.06
C MET A 84 1.13 -12.85 10.38
N VAL A 85 0.60 -13.81 11.14
CA VAL A 85 -0.30 -14.84 10.62
C VAL A 85 -1.66 -14.24 10.24
N PRO A 86 -2.29 -14.67 9.13
CA PRO A 86 -3.64 -14.24 8.77
C PRO A 86 -4.65 -14.52 9.88
N LYS A 87 -5.60 -13.60 10.11
CA LYS A 87 -6.56 -13.69 11.24
C LYS A 87 -7.27 -15.04 11.39
N HIS A 88 -7.57 -15.72 10.28
CA HIS A 88 -8.28 -17.01 10.29
C HIS A 88 -7.39 -18.19 10.72
N ASN A 89 -6.07 -18.08 10.57
CA ASN A 89 -5.08 -19.11 10.94
C ASN A 89 -4.38 -18.79 12.27
N ARG A 90 -4.73 -17.69 12.94
CA ARG A 90 -4.11 -17.34 14.22
C ARG A 90 -4.52 -18.33 15.29
N HIS A 91 -3.52 -18.84 16.00
CA HIS A 91 -3.70 -19.58 17.24
C HIS A 91 -2.86 -18.93 18.35
N PRO A 92 -3.48 -18.50 19.47
CA PRO A 92 -4.92 -18.35 19.73
C PRO A 92 -5.62 -17.36 18.78
N LYS A 93 -6.96 -17.44 18.67
CA LYS A 93 -7.72 -16.66 17.68
C LYS A 93 -7.83 -15.17 18.01
N THR A 94 -7.93 -14.84 19.30
CA THR A 94 -8.12 -13.45 19.73
C THR A 94 -6.88 -12.91 20.44
N GLN A 95 -6.68 -11.60 20.38
CA GLN A 95 -5.60 -10.93 21.10
C GLN A 95 -5.75 -11.09 22.63
N HIS A 96 -6.99 -11.23 23.12
CA HIS A 96 -7.26 -11.46 24.53
C HIS A 96 -6.76 -12.82 24.99
N ASP A 97 -7.06 -13.86 24.22
CA ASP A 97 -6.65 -15.23 24.53
C ASP A 97 -5.14 -15.36 24.39
N PHE A 98 -4.55 -14.78 23.33
CA PHE A 98 -3.09 -14.73 23.17
C PHE A 98 -2.40 -14.04 24.37
N ALA A 99 -2.93 -12.93 24.86
CA ALA A 99 -2.36 -12.25 26.02
C ALA A 99 -2.35 -13.14 27.27
N LYS A 100 -3.44 -13.89 27.51
CA LYS A 100 -3.60 -14.74 28.70
C LYS A 100 -2.87 -16.06 28.59
N GLU A 101 -3.11 -16.80 27.52
CA GLU A 101 -2.67 -18.19 27.34
C GLU A 101 -1.19 -18.26 26.96
N VAL A 102 -0.69 -17.27 26.19
CA VAL A 102 0.67 -17.31 25.64
C VAL A 102 1.62 -16.38 26.39
N LEU A 103 1.22 -15.13 26.62
CA LEU A 103 2.11 -14.13 27.24
C LEU A 103 2.08 -14.12 28.78
N GLY A 104 1.08 -14.79 29.38
CA GLY A 104 0.84 -14.78 30.83
C GLY A 104 0.39 -13.42 31.37
N LEU A 105 -0.25 -12.59 30.52
CA LEU A 105 -0.78 -11.29 30.90
C LEU A 105 -2.23 -11.41 31.39
N GLY A 106 -2.63 -10.54 32.33
CA GLY A 106 -4.02 -10.52 32.80
C GLY A 106 -5.01 -9.97 31.75
N SER A 107 -4.54 -9.14 30.81
CA SER A 107 -5.39 -8.47 29.82
C SER A 107 -4.61 -8.10 28.56
N ALA A 108 -5.34 -8.04 27.43
CA ALA A 108 -4.83 -7.51 26.16
C ALA A 108 -4.59 -6.00 26.15
N ARG A 109 -5.05 -5.26 27.17
CA ARG A 109 -4.84 -3.81 27.28
C ARG A 109 -3.37 -3.42 27.19
N ARG A 110 -2.49 -4.20 27.83
CA ARG A 110 -1.05 -3.96 27.81
C ARG A 110 -0.46 -4.06 26.39
N ILE A 111 -0.96 -4.97 25.56
CA ILE A 111 -0.55 -5.08 24.14
C ILE A 111 -0.98 -3.83 23.37
N THR A 112 -2.20 -3.33 23.60
CA THR A 112 -2.67 -2.08 22.99
C THR A 112 -1.80 -0.89 23.41
N GLU A 113 -1.42 -0.84 24.70
CA GLU A 113 -0.52 0.19 25.22
C GLU A 113 0.89 0.09 24.61
N TRP A 114 1.44 -1.11 24.42
CA TRP A 114 2.70 -1.30 23.71
C TRP A 114 2.63 -0.75 22.29
N ARG A 115 1.58 -1.09 21.51
CA ARG A 115 1.43 -0.58 20.14
C ARG A 115 1.32 0.94 20.09
N ARG A 116 0.63 1.54 21.06
CA ARG A 116 0.51 3.00 21.19
C ARG A 116 1.85 3.65 21.51
N LYS A 117 2.62 3.07 22.44
CA LYS A 117 3.91 3.60 22.89
C LYS A 117 5.03 3.37 21.86
N TYR A 118 4.93 2.27 21.14
CA TYR A 118 5.96 1.75 20.24
C TYR A 118 5.37 1.50 18.85
N PRO A 119 5.14 2.56 18.03
CA PRO A 119 4.56 2.41 16.70
C PRO A 119 5.46 1.62 15.74
N TYR A 120 6.76 1.47 16.05
CA TYR A 120 7.67 0.62 15.28
C TYR A 120 7.22 -0.84 15.26
N ILE A 121 6.43 -1.30 16.26
CA ILE A 121 5.87 -2.66 16.29
C ILE A 121 5.00 -2.88 15.06
N ASP A 122 4.10 -1.94 14.76
CA ASP A 122 3.19 -2.05 13.61
C ASP A 122 3.94 -1.90 12.28
N GLN A 123 4.97 -1.05 12.24
CA GLN A 123 5.86 -0.94 11.07
C GLN A 123 6.61 -2.24 10.82
N MET A 124 7.10 -2.90 11.86
CA MET A 124 7.81 -4.18 11.76
C MET A 124 6.87 -5.29 11.27
N ILE A 125 5.64 -5.36 11.79
CA ILE A 125 4.61 -6.29 11.28
C ILE A 125 4.36 -6.03 9.79
N ALA A 126 4.13 -4.78 9.38
CA ALA A 126 3.88 -4.45 7.98
C ALA A 126 5.09 -4.78 7.08
N THR A 127 6.31 -4.53 7.55
CA THR A 127 7.55 -4.77 6.81
C THR A 127 7.77 -6.27 6.60
N MET A 128 7.59 -7.08 7.64
CA MET A 128 7.69 -8.53 7.54
C MET A 128 6.54 -9.11 6.68
N GLN A 129 5.32 -8.58 6.75
CA GLN A 129 4.24 -9.03 5.86
C GLN A 129 4.57 -8.71 4.40
N THR A 130 5.17 -7.54 4.18
CA THR A 130 5.64 -7.13 2.85
C THR A 130 6.79 -8.03 2.38
N SER A 131 7.71 -8.43 3.26
CA SER A 131 8.82 -9.31 2.85
C SER A 131 8.32 -10.65 2.34
N VAL A 132 7.31 -11.24 3.00
CA VAL A 132 6.67 -12.47 2.53
C VAL A 132 6.06 -12.27 1.13
N LEU A 133 5.43 -11.13 0.87
CA LEU A 133 4.90 -10.82 -0.47
C LEU A 133 6.01 -10.64 -1.51
N MET A 134 7.14 -10.02 -1.13
CA MET A 134 8.29 -9.82 -2.01
C MET A 134 8.89 -11.15 -2.49
N ASP A 135 8.84 -12.20 -1.68
CA ASP A 135 9.31 -13.54 -2.07
C ASP A 135 8.50 -14.15 -3.23
N TYR A 136 7.23 -13.78 -3.37
CA TYR A 136 6.35 -14.24 -4.46
C TYR A 136 6.44 -13.39 -5.73
N ILE A 137 7.00 -12.18 -5.66
CA ILE A 137 7.06 -11.28 -6.81
C ILE A 137 7.81 -11.88 -8.00
N PRO A 138 9.00 -12.50 -7.85
CA PRO A 138 9.71 -13.09 -8.99
C PRO A 138 8.89 -14.15 -9.73
N GLY A 139 8.23 -15.04 -9.00
CA GLY A 139 7.38 -16.08 -9.59
C GLY A 139 6.13 -15.50 -10.27
N SER A 140 5.54 -14.47 -9.67
CA SER A 140 4.43 -13.73 -10.28
C SER A 140 4.83 -13.04 -11.58
N LEU A 141 5.99 -12.36 -11.60
CA LEU A 141 6.52 -11.70 -12.80
C LEU A 141 6.85 -12.71 -13.91
N GLU A 142 7.43 -13.86 -13.56
CA GLU A 142 7.69 -14.94 -14.52
C GLU A 142 6.39 -15.47 -15.13
N ALA A 143 5.37 -15.70 -14.30
CA ALA A 143 4.06 -16.16 -14.74
C ALA A 143 3.39 -15.13 -15.67
N SER A 144 3.39 -13.84 -15.30
CA SER A 144 2.88 -12.76 -16.16
C SER A 144 3.64 -12.67 -17.48
N GLY A 145 4.96 -12.82 -17.48
CA GLY A 145 5.76 -12.87 -18.71
C GLY A 145 5.37 -14.03 -19.63
N LYS A 146 5.17 -15.23 -19.06
CA LYS A 146 4.69 -16.41 -19.81
C LYS A 146 3.32 -16.15 -20.43
N VAL A 147 2.35 -15.64 -19.67
CA VAL A 147 1.02 -15.33 -20.18
C VAL A 147 1.09 -14.26 -21.27
N ALA A 148 1.83 -13.17 -21.04
CA ALA A 148 1.99 -12.08 -21.99
C ALA A 148 2.59 -12.53 -23.34
N SER A 149 3.49 -13.51 -23.31
CA SER A 149 4.12 -14.08 -24.51
C SER A 149 3.20 -15.00 -25.35
N MET A 150 2.05 -15.43 -24.81
CA MET A 150 1.12 -16.28 -25.55
C MET A 150 0.47 -15.49 -26.70
N PRO A 151 0.35 -16.05 -27.91
CA PRO A 151 -0.30 -15.38 -29.05
C PRO A 151 -1.83 -15.27 -28.91
N ASP A 152 -2.39 -15.62 -27.76
CA ASP A 152 -3.83 -15.54 -27.48
C ASP A 152 -4.29 -14.08 -27.26
N TYR A 153 -5.51 -13.77 -27.69
CA TYR A 153 -6.15 -12.48 -27.46
C TYR A 153 -6.40 -12.25 -25.96
N LYS A 154 -6.60 -13.31 -25.17
CA LYS A 154 -6.80 -13.22 -23.71
C LYS A 154 -5.57 -12.70 -22.96
N ALA A 155 -4.38 -12.85 -23.53
CA ALA A 155 -3.13 -12.36 -22.95
C ALA A 155 -2.92 -10.84 -23.11
N THR A 156 -3.85 -10.12 -23.75
CA THR A 156 -3.71 -8.69 -24.05
C THR A 156 -3.67 -7.82 -22.78
N SER A 157 -4.42 -8.18 -21.73
CA SER A 157 -4.39 -7.45 -20.46
C SER A 157 -3.03 -7.54 -19.78
N GLU A 158 -2.43 -8.73 -19.76
CA GLU A 158 -1.10 -8.96 -19.17
C GLU A 158 0.00 -8.27 -19.98
N ARG A 159 -0.06 -8.30 -21.32
CA ARG A 159 0.86 -7.54 -22.17
C ARG A 159 0.82 -6.04 -21.85
N ARG A 160 -0.39 -5.50 -21.76
CA ARG A 160 -0.59 -4.08 -21.41
C ARG A 160 -0.02 -3.77 -20.04
N LEU A 161 -0.31 -4.61 -19.03
CA LEU A 161 0.21 -4.44 -17.67
C LEU A 161 1.74 -4.48 -17.65
N LEU A 162 2.35 -5.41 -18.39
CA LEU A 162 3.81 -5.54 -18.49
C LEU A 162 4.43 -4.31 -19.16
N TRP A 163 3.84 -3.82 -20.26
CA TRP A 163 4.30 -2.61 -20.92
C TRP A 163 4.15 -1.35 -20.07
N GLU A 164 3.09 -1.27 -19.26
CA GLU A 164 2.92 -0.22 -18.26
C GLU A 164 4.00 -0.32 -17.16
N ALA A 165 4.30 -1.54 -16.67
CA ALA A 165 5.34 -1.77 -15.66
C ALA A 165 6.76 -1.45 -16.16
N VAL A 166 7.06 -1.72 -17.43
CA VAL A 166 8.33 -1.36 -18.08
C VAL A 166 8.39 0.13 -18.47
N GLY A 167 7.25 0.83 -18.45
CA GLY A 167 7.16 2.24 -18.83
C GLY A 167 7.14 2.49 -20.35
N ILE A 168 6.88 1.45 -21.15
CA ILE A 168 6.69 1.58 -22.60
C ILE A 168 5.37 2.31 -22.88
N ILE A 169 4.33 2.03 -22.09
CA ILE A 169 3.02 2.69 -22.17
C ILE A 169 2.77 3.48 -20.90
N ASN A 170 2.35 4.74 -21.05
CA ASN A 170 1.93 5.59 -19.94
C ASN A 170 0.41 5.68 -19.90
N ARG A 171 -0.24 5.00 -18.94
CA ARG A 171 -1.71 4.99 -18.79
C ARG A 171 -2.29 6.35 -18.44
N ASN A 172 -1.50 7.19 -17.77
CA ASN A 172 -1.94 8.45 -17.17
C ASN A 172 -1.31 9.68 -17.83
N GLN A 173 -1.07 9.67 -19.15
CA GLN A 173 -0.86 10.93 -19.83
C GLN A 173 -2.15 11.74 -19.73
N LYS A 174 -2.22 12.59 -18.71
CA LYS A 174 -3.26 13.58 -18.53
C LYS A 174 -3.11 14.51 -19.72
N ILE A 175 -3.94 14.30 -20.74
CA ILE A 175 -4.12 15.29 -21.80
C ILE A 175 -4.71 16.49 -21.07
N THR A 176 -3.87 17.46 -20.74
CA THR A 176 -4.32 18.73 -20.18
C THR A 176 -5.07 19.43 -21.30
N VAL A 177 -6.37 19.20 -21.35
CA VAL A 177 -7.30 20.05 -22.06
C VAL A 177 -7.49 21.26 -21.15
N ASP A 178 -6.71 22.33 -21.38
CA ASP A 178 -7.06 23.64 -20.84
C ASP A 178 -8.52 23.91 -21.24
N GLU A 179 -9.35 24.41 -20.31
CA GLU A 179 -10.84 24.50 -20.28
C GLU A 179 -11.53 25.14 -21.53
N GLY A 180 -11.23 24.65 -22.72
CA GLY A 180 -11.65 25.20 -24.00
C GLY A 180 -11.59 24.17 -25.11
N GLY A 181 -11.90 22.90 -24.80
CA GLY A 181 -12.11 21.82 -25.79
C GLY A 181 -10.85 21.36 -26.52
N LEU A 182 -10.97 20.27 -27.27
CA LEU A 182 -9.96 19.79 -28.22
C LEU A 182 -9.75 20.84 -29.33
N VAL A 183 -9.04 21.91 -29.02
CA VAL A 183 -8.61 22.89 -30.00
C VAL A 183 -7.13 22.65 -30.12
N GLY A 184 -6.76 21.72 -31.01
CA GLY A 184 -5.37 21.52 -31.42
C GLY A 184 -4.72 22.87 -31.70
N LYS A 185 -3.42 23.01 -31.41
CA LYS A 185 -2.70 24.29 -31.54
C LYS A 185 -2.98 25.02 -32.86
N GLY A 186 -3.29 24.27 -33.93
CA GLY A 186 -3.76 24.78 -35.23
C GLY A 186 -5.06 25.59 -35.17
N ARG A 187 -6.13 25.12 -34.51
CA ARG A 187 -7.41 25.86 -34.43
C ARG A 187 -7.29 27.16 -33.62
N LYS A 188 -6.47 27.21 -32.54
CA LYS A 188 -6.21 28.47 -31.81
C LYS A 188 -5.42 29.48 -32.65
N LEU A 189 -4.44 29.02 -33.43
CA LEU A 189 -3.70 29.86 -34.37
C LEU A 189 -4.61 30.41 -35.47
N LEU A 190 -5.47 29.55 -36.03
CA LEU A 190 -6.49 29.93 -37.01
C LEU A 190 -7.44 30.99 -36.47
N ASP A 191 -7.92 30.83 -35.24
CA ASP A 191 -8.85 31.77 -34.63
C ASP A 191 -8.19 33.12 -34.32
N GLN A 192 -6.89 33.10 -33.97
CA GLN A 192 -6.06 34.30 -33.82
C GLN A 192 -5.82 34.98 -35.18
N LEU A 193 -5.51 34.21 -36.22
CA LEU A 193 -5.36 34.69 -37.59
C LEU A 193 -6.66 35.25 -38.14
N ARG A 194 -7.81 34.64 -37.85
CA ARG A 194 -9.14 35.10 -38.26
C ARG A 194 -9.43 36.50 -37.71
N LYS A 195 -9.06 36.75 -36.45
CA LYS A 195 -9.28 38.02 -35.73
C LYS A 195 -8.29 39.13 -36.09
N MET A 196 -7.21 38.84 -36.83
CA MET A 196 -6.28 39.89 -37.27
C MET A 196 -6.87 40.72 -38.43
N PRO A 197 -6.54 42.02 -38.52
CA PRO A 197 -6.89 42.83 -39.69
C PRO A 197 -6.14 42.33 -40.94
N THR A 198 -6.81 42.36 -42.10
CA THR A 198 -6.33 41.81 -43.39
C THR A 198 -4.92 42.29 -43.75
N ASN A 199 -4.61 43.57 -43.50
CA ASN A 199 -3.30 44.15 -43.78
C ASN A 199 -2.15 43.42 -43.06
N LYS A 200 -2.38 42.92 -41.83
CA LYS A 200 -1.38 42.16 -41.07
C LYS A 200 -1.31 40.70 -41.48
N LYS A 201 -2.37 40.14 -42.07
CA LYS A 201 -2.36 38.75 -42.58
C LYS A 201 -1.51 38.66 -43.83
N VAL A 202 -1.70 39.60 -44.75
CA VAL A 202 -0.95 39.69 -46.01
C VAL A 202 0.54 39.97 -45.76
N GLU A 203 0.87 40.81 -44.78
CA GLU A 203 2.27 41.07 -44.40
C GLU A 203 2.98 39.84 -43.81
N LEU A 204 2.27 38.98 -43.10
CA LEU A 204 2.85 37.87 -42.33
C LEU A 204 2.91 36.56 -43.13
N LEU A 205 2.03 36.37 -44.12
CA LEU A 205 1.89 35.12 -44.86
C LEU A 205 2.02 35.28 -46.40
N GLY A 206 2.13 36.51 -46.91
CA GLY A 206 2.24 36.80 -48.34
C GLY A 206 0.88 36.94 -49.04
N GLU A 207 0.90 37.32 -50.33
CA GLU A 207 -0.32 37.51 -51.15
C GLU A 207 -1.10 36.19 -51.35
N ASP A 208 -0.43 35.04 -51.28
CA ASP A 208 -1.03 33.70 -51.47
C ASP A 208 -1.75 33.18 -50.21
N ALA A 209 -1.70 33.93 -49.10
CA ALA A 209 -2.26 33.49 -47.83
C ALA A 209 -3.79 33.38 -47.86
N GLU A 210 -4.45 34.29 -48.58
CA GLU A 210 -5.92 34.31 -48.64
C GLU A 210 -6.48 33.08 -49.37
N GLU A 211 -5.79 32.60 -50.40
CA GLU A 211 -6.17 31.40 -51.15
C GLU A 211 -5.97 30.13 -50.31
N PHE A 212 -4.83 30.03 -49.59
CA PHE A 212 -4.57 28.94 -48.66
C PHE A 212 -5.60 28.84 -47.53
N PHE A 213 -6.01 29.98 -46.96
CA PHE A 213 -7.02 29.96 -45.89
C PHE A 213 -8.42 29.60 -46.41
N ALA A 214 -8.76 29.99 -47.63
CA ALA A 214 -10.04 29.61 -48.23
C ALA A 214 -10.10 28.10 -48.50
N GLU A 215 -9.04 27.51 -49.04
CA GLU A 215 -8.93 26.07 -49.29
C GLU A 215 -9.03 25.26 -47.98
N MET A 216 -8.34 25.71 -46.94
CA MET A 216 -8.35 25.03 -45.66
C MET A 216 -9.68 25.19 -44.90
N GLU A 217 -10.40 26.32 -45.07
CA GLU A 217 -11.74 26.52 -44.51
C GLU A 217 -12.78 25.63 -45.20
N GLU A 218 -12.62 25.38 -46.50
CA GLU A 218 -13.44 24.41 -47.25
C GLU A 218 -13.17 22.96 -46.79
N GLU A 219 -11.92 22.60 -46.58
CA GLU A 219 -11.54 21.26 -46.08
C GLU A 219 -12.11 20.98 -44.68
N PHE A 220 -12.01 21.95 -43.75
CA PHE A 220 -12.58 21.80 -42.41
C PHE A 220 -14.12 21.76 -42.42
N ALA A 221 -14.77 22.52 -43.30
CA ALA A 221 -16.22 22.48 -43.43
C ALA A 221 -16.70 21.12 -43.95
N ALA A 222 -15.94 20.47 -44.84
CA ALA A 222 -16.22 19.12 -45.29
C ALA A 222 -16.04 18.08 -44.18
N GLU A 223 -14.97 18.21 -43.37
CA GLU A 223 -14.68 17.31 -42.25
C GLU A 223 -15.74 17.40 -41.14
N ASP A 224 -16.19 18.61 -40.79
CA ASP A 224 -17.27 18.81 -39.82
C ASP A 224 -18.61 18.24 -40.34
N ALA A 225 -18.87 18.30 -41.65
CA ALA A 225 -20.06 17.69 -42.26
C ALA A 225 -20.03 16.15 -42.23
N GLU A 226 -18.86 15.51 -42.44
CA GLU A 226 -18.70 14.06 -42.30
C GLU A 226 -18.87 13.59 -40.84
N LEU A 227 -18.37 14.36 -39.88
CA LEU A 227 -18.50 14.04 -38.46
C LEU A 227 -19.96 14.08 -37.99
N ASP A 228 -20.76 15.03 -38.47
CA ASP A 228 -22.20 15.12 -38.15
C ASP A 228 -22.98 13.90 -38.69
N ILE A 229 -22.67 13.42 -39.90
CA ILE A 229 -23.28 12.21 -40.48
C ILE A 229 -22.95 10.97 -39.63
N SER A 230 -21.69 10.81 -39.22
CA SER A 230 -21.26 9.66 -38.40
C SER A 230 -21.90 9.61 -37.01
N SER A 231 -22.29 10.78 -36.46
CA SER A 231 -22.96 10.87 -35.16
C SER A 231 -24.42 10.45 -35.21
N SER A 232 -25.07 10.58 -36.38
CA SER A 232 -26.50 10.26 -36.57
C SER A 232 -26.77 8.76 -36.78
N GLU A 233 -25.81 7.98 -37.30
CA GLU A 233 -25.96 6.52 -37.49
C GLU A 233 -25.83 5.72 -36.19
N PHE A 234 -25.38 6.33 -35.10
CA PHE A 234 -25.13 5.63 -33.83
C PHE A 234 -26.36 5.55 -32.90
N ASP A 235 -27.46 6.25 -33.22
CA ASP A 235 -28.64 6.35 -32.33
C ASP A 235 -29.83 5.45 -32.74
N GLU A 236 -29.77 4.76 -33.88
CA GLU A 236 -30.85 3.83 -34.32
C GLU A 236 -30.67 2.37 -33.85
N GLY A 237 -29.62 2.04 -33.09
CA GLY A 237 -29.28 0.66 -32.70
C GLY A 237 -29.69 0.22 -31.27
N ALA A 238 -30.33 1.07 -30.47
CA ALA A 238 -30.49 0.85 -29.02
C ALA A 238 -31.90 0.47 -28.55
N THR A 239 -32.76 -0.04 -29.44
CA THR A 239 -34.06 -0.61 -29.06
C THR A 239 -34.31 -1.96 -29.73
N GLU A 240 -33.76 -3.03 -29.16
CA GLU A 240 -34.33 -4.39 -29.17
C GLU A 240 -33.74 -5.24 -28.04
#